data_AF-A0A9N9SJS9-F1
#
_entry.id   AF-A0A9N9SJS9-F1
#
_cell.length_a   1.000
_cell.length_b   1.000
_cell.length_c   1.000
_cell.angle_alpha   90.00
_cell.angle_beta   90.00
_cell.angle_gamma   90.00
#
_symmetry.space_group_name_H-M   'P 1'
#
loop_
_entity.id
_entity.type
_entity.pdbx_description
1 polymer ?
#
loop_
_entity_poly.entity_id
_entity_poly.type
_entity_poly.pdbx_seq_one_letter_code
_entity_poly.pdbx_strand_id
1 'polypeptide(L)'
;MSQECSICEDKIGKKKHGLQCVGFCRLMYHAVCLKLSADQLAVLKQPGVHWKCEQCRARGAKKDNTEDATPASSTTIENKNVNKDDYNTLVNILRGVQDNLKSSRPEQTSLVSSVSFCTSKIEDFERKLDSWKDYTKKTDILIQENIAMNSKLSTIENKITDVEQFSR
;
A
#
# COMPACT_ATOMS: atom_id res chain seq x y z
N MET A 1 10.58 21.75 15.16
CA MET A 1 11.39 21.47 13.96
C MET A 1 10.60 20.51 13.09
N SER A 2 10.20 20.95 11.90
CA SER A 2 9.45 20.13 10.95
C SER A 2 10.33 19.00 10.46
N GLN A 3 9.88 17.75 10.60
CA GLN A 3 10.58 16.59 10.07
C GLN A 3 10.19 16.41 8.61
N GLU A 4 11.17 16.66 7.74
CA GLU A 4 11.04 16.62 6.29
C GLU A 4 11.72 15.37 5.74
N CYS A 5 11.18 14.86 4.65
CA CYS A 5 11.72 13.71 3.94
C CYS A 5 13.09 14.04 3.34
N SER A 6 14.09 13.16 3.50
CA SER A 6 15.42 13.36 2.92
C SER A 6 15.49 13.20 1.40
N ILE A 7 14.37 12.87 0.74
CA ILE A 7 14.31 12.65 -0.73
C ILE A 7 13.45 13.70 -1.42
N CYS A 8 12.29 14.02 -0.84
CA CYS A 8 11.33 14.93 -1.47
C CYS A 8 10.97 16.15 -0.62
N GLU A 9 11.65 16.33 0.53
CA GLU A 9 11.48 17.48 1.44
C GLU A 9 10.05 17.66 2.00
N ASP A 10 9.11 16.80 1.63
CA ASP A 10 7.74 16.80 2.16
C ASP A 10 7.70 16.37 3.63
N LYS A 11 6.62 16.78 4.31
CA LYS A 11 6.36 16.44 5.71
C LYS A 11 6.26 14.93 5.93
N ILE A 12 6.74 14.49 7.08
CA ILE A 12 6.62 13.11 7.52
C ILE A 12 5.42 12.96 8.47
N GLY A 13 4.49 12.09 8.11
CA GLY A 13 3.29 11.79 8.87
C GLY A 13 3.44 10.56 9.76
N LYS A 14 2.66 10.51 10.85
CA LYS A 14 2.57 9.32 11.72
C LYS A 14 1.56 8.31 11.14
N LYS A 15 1.96 7.04 11.03
CA LYS A 15 1.07 5.91 10.74
C LYS A 15 1.22 4.82 11.80
N LYS A 16 0.26 3.88 11.83
CA LYS A 16 0.18 2.80 12.84
C LYS A 16 1.49 2.01 13.02
N HIS A 17 2.31 1.87 11.97
CA HIS A 17 3.52 1.05 11.98
C HIS A 17 4.84 1.85 11.91
N GLY A 18 4.78 3.19 11.97
CA GLY A 18 5.98 4.04 11.89
C GLY A 18 5.71 5.42 11.29
N LEU A 19 6.79 6.08 10.85
CA LEU A 19 6.73 7.42 10.26
C LEU A 19 6.83 7.29 8.73
N GLN A 20 5.90 7.88 8.00
CA GLN A 20 5.85 7.81 6.55
C GLN A 20 5.88 9.20 5.91
N CYS A 21 6.73 9.38 4.91
CA CYS A 21 6.70 10.51 3.98
C CYS A 21 5.29 10.69 3.40
N VAL A 22 4.71 11.89 3.54
CA VAL A 22 3.38 12.22 2.98
C VAL A 22 3.48 12.53 1.49
N GLY A 23 4.68 12.87 1.01
CA GLY A 23 4.99 13.11 -0.39
C GLY A 23 4.94 11.87 -1.28
N PHE A 24 5.33 12.05 -2.54
CA PHE A 24 5.32 10.98 -3.54
C PHE A 24 6.24 9.80 -3.17
N CYS A 25 7.25 10.06 -2.36
CA CYS A 25 8.28 9.08 -2.01
C CYS A 25 7.74 7.92 -1.15
N ARG A 26 6.70 8.18 -0.34
CA ARG A 26 6.04 7.22 0.57
C ARG A 26 6.98 6.37 1.43
N LEU A 27 8.22 6.80 1.63
CA LEU A 27 9.22 6.08 2.39
C LEU A 27 8.89 6.03 3.87
N MET A 28 9.26 4.92 4.50
CA MET A 28 9.10 4.66 5.92
C MET A 28 10.42 4.93 6.65
N TYR A 29 10.35 5.69 7.74
CA TYR A 29 11.50 6.07 8.56
C TYR A 29 11.36 5.55 9.99
N HIS A 30 12.48 5.08 10.57
CA HIS A 30 12.52 4.85 12.01
C HIS A 30 12.52 6.19 12.74
N ALA A 31 11.90 6.20 13.92
CA ALA A 31 11.89 7.35 14.80
C ALA A 31 13.32 7.83 15.15
N VAL A 32 14.26 6.89 15.33
CA VAL A 32 15.67 7.18 15.61
C VAL A 32 16.36 7.82 14.40
N CYS A 33 16.06 7.38 13.18
CA CYS A 33 16.65 7.93 11.95
C CYS A 33 16.23 9.39 11.68
N LEU A 34 15.13 9.83 12.28
CA LEU A 34 14.66 11.21 12.23
C LEU A 34 15.01 12.02 13.49
N LYS A 35 15.88 11.48 14.35
CA LYS A 35 16.32 12.12 15.62
C LYS A 35 15.14 12.51 16.54
N LEU A 36 14.08 11.70 16.59
CA LEU A 36 13.02 11.91 17.57
C LEU A 36 13.54 11.69 19.00
N SER A 37 13.05 12.49 19.95
CA SER A 37 13.38 12.29 21.36
C SER A 37 12.81 10.96 21.89
N ALA A 38 13.41 10.46 22.98
CA ALA A 38 13.01 9.17 23.59
C ALA A 38 11.51 9.13 23.93
N ASP A 39 10.95 10.25 24.40
CA ASP A 39 9.53 10.38 24.75
C ASP A 39 8.61 10.25 23.54
N GLN A 40 9.01 10.80 22.39
CA GLN A 40 8.26 10.69 21.13
C GLN A 40 8.37 9.29 20.52
N LEU A 41 9.41 8.54 20.89
CA LEU A 41 9.66 7.18 20.44
C LEU A 41 8.80 6.14 21.19
N ALA A 42 8.52 6.37 22.48
CA ALA A 42 7.75 5.47 23.32
C ALA A 42 6.33 5.22 22.76
N VAL A 43 5.72 6.24 22.17
CA VAL A 43 4.37 6.19 21.58
C VAL A 43 4.32 5.38 20.27
N LEU A 44 5.47 5.17 19.61
CA LEU A 44 5.56 4.53 18.30
C LEU A 44 6.09 3.09 18.32
N LYS A 45 6.51 2.59 19.50
CA LYS A 45 7.02 1.21 19.63
C LYS A 45 5.86 0.23 19.72
N GLN A 46 5.70 -0.60 18.69
CA GLN A 46 4.81 -1.76 18.72
C GLN A 46 5.65 -3.04 18.93
N PRO A 47 5.36 -3.86 19.96
CA PRO A 47 6.12 -5.09 20.21
C PRO A 47 5.90 -6.11 19.08
N GLY A 48 6.97 -6.82 18.71
CA GLY A 48 6.92 -7.92 17.73
C GLY A 48 7.05 -7.55 16.25
N VAL A 49 7.27 -6.26 15.91
CA VAL A 49 7.45 -5.83 14.51
C VAL A 49 8.86 -5.31 14.28
N HIS A 50 9.61 -5.99 13.42
CA HIS A 50 10.95 -5.61 12.97
C HIS A 50 10.96 -5.32 11.46
N TRP A 51 11.27 -4.08 11.11
CA TRP A 51 11.47 -3.62 9.73
C TRP A 51 12.65 -2.65 9.69
N LYS A 52 13.31 -2.48 8.53
CA LYS A 52 14.44 -1.56 8.36
C LYS A 52 14.05 -0.42 7.40
N CYS A 53 14.29 0.83 7.80
CA CYS A 53 14.14 1.97 6.88
C CYS A 53 15.24 1.99 5.81
N GLU A 54 15.02 2.73 4.73
CA GLU A 54 15.95 2.87 3.59
C GLU A 54 17.37 3.22 4.04
N GLN A 55 17.51 4.16 4.99
CA GLN A 55 18.81 4.60 5.50
C GLN A 55 19.50 3.51 6.33
N CYS A 56 18.76 2.78 7.17
CA CYS A 56 19.30 1.63 7.91
C CYS A 56 19.65 0.46 6.98
N ARG A 57 18.90 0.30 5.89
CA ARG A 57 19.16 -0.72 4.87
C ARG A 57 20.42 -0.37 4.07
N ALA A 58 20.62 0.90 3.73
CA ALA A 58 21.81 1.39 3.05
C ALA A 58 23.07 1.35 3.94
N ARG A 59 22.94 1.68 5.24
CA ARG A 59 24.07 1.60 6.20
C ARG A 59 24.51 0.16 6.47
N GLY A 60 23.59 -0.80 6.54
CA GLY A 60 23.93 -2.22 6.74
C GLY A 60 24.62 -2.91 5.56
N ALA A 61 24.73 -2.26 4.40
CA ALA A 61 25.38 -2.80 3.20
C ALA A 61 26.84 -2.33 3.03
N LYS A 62 27.29 -1.30 3.76
CA LYS A 62 28.70 -0.91 3.81
C LYS A 62 29.33 -1.55 5.05
N LYS A 63 30.30 -2.43 4.82
CA LYS A 63 31.26 -2.88 5.83
C LYS A 63 31.87 -1.61 6.45
N ASP A 64 31.45 -1.27 7.67
CA ASP A 64 32.09 -0.24 8.48
C ASP A 64 33.45 -0.79 8.92
N ASN A 65 34.46 -0.47 8.11
CA ASN A 65 35.85 -0.36 8.56
C ASN A 65 36.00 1.07 9.13
N THR A 66 35.69 1.24 10.40
CA THR A 66 36.13 2.40 11.22
C THR A 66 35.96 1.98 12.68
N GLU A 67 36.99 1.37 13.25
CA GLU A 67 38.03 2.03 14.05
C GLU A 67 37.58 2.22 15.51
N ASP A 68 38.02 1.30 16.36
CA ASP A 68 38.40 1.67 17.73
C ASP A 68 39.89 1.32 17.87
N ALA A 69 40.66 2.32 18.26
CA ALA A 69 42.11 2.38 18.08
C ALA A 69 42.87 1.44 19.03
N THR A 70 43.65 0.52 18.47
CA THR A 70 44.84 -0.03 19.14
C THR A 70 45.93 -0.23 18.09
N PRO A 71 47.19 0.19 18.36
CA PRO A 71 48.23 0.26 17.34
C PRO A 71 48.65 -1.14 16.92
N ALA A 72 48.91 -1.26 15.62
CA ALA A 72 49.29 -2.45 14.89
C ALA A 72 50.27 -3.35 15.66
N SER A 73 49.85 -4.60 15.87
CA SER A 73 50.76 -5.71 16.06
C SER A 73 50.48 -6.73 14.98
N SER A 74 51.44 -6.83 14.06
CA SER A 74 51.50 -7.76 12.94
C SER A 74 50.97 -9.13 13.32
N THR A 75 49.82 -9.51 12.76
CA THR A 75 49.34 -10.90 12.84
C THR A 75 49.28 -11.45 11.43
N THR A 76 50.36 -12.15 11.12
CA THR A 76 50.45 -13.37 10.33
C THR A 76 49.08 -13.92 9.90
N ILE A 77 48.95 -14.19 8.60
CA ILE A 77 47.84 -14.96 8.04
C ILE A 77 47.92 -16.37 8.66
N GLU A 78 47.29 -16.56 9.80
CA GLU A 78 46.99 -17.89 10.30
C GLU A 78 45.84 -18.45 9.47
N ASN A 79 46.17 -19.43 8.64
CA ASN A 79 45.22 -20.39 8.10
C ASN A 79 44.53 -21.10 9.28
N LYS A 80 43.48 -20.47 9.81
CA LYS A 80 42.57 -21.14 10.75
C LYS A 80 41.90 -22.26 9.97
N ASN A 81 42.32 -23.48 10.29
CA ASN A 81 41.60 -24.70 9.94
C ASN A 81 40.12 -24.48 10.31
N VAL A 82 39.26 -24.35 9.30
CA VAL A 82 37.82 -24.23 9.52
C VAL A 82 37.40 -25.49 10.24
N ASN A 83 36.96 -25.33 11.49
CA ASN A 83 36.57 -26.46 12.32
C ASN A 83 35.41 -27.17 11.63
N LYS A 84 35.45 -28.50 11.56
CA LYS A 84 34.45 -29.31 10.83
C LYS A 84 33.02 -29.04 11.35
N ASP A 85 32.91 -28.62 12.60
CA ASP A 85 31.68 -28.22 13.26
C ASP A 85 31.12 -26.88 12.77
N ASP A 86 31.98 -25.92 12.39
CA ASP A 86 31.55 -24.63 11.83
C ASP A 86 31.01 -24.79 10.41
N TYR A 87 31.63 -25.68 9.61
CA TYR A 87 31.15 -26.01 8.27
C TYR A 87 29.78 -26.71 8.32
N ASN A 88 29.60 -27.69 9.20
CA ASN A 88 28.32 -28.37 9.38
C ASN A 88 27.23 -27.41 9.87
N THR A 89 27.57 -26.45 10.73
CA THR A 89 26.64 -25.41 11.19
C THR A 89 26.20 -24.50 10.04
N LEU A 90 27.13 -24.05 9.20
CA LEU A 90 26.82 -23.26 7.99
C LEU A 90 25.92 -24.02 7.01
N VAL A 91 26.19 -25.30 6.77
CA VAL A 91 25.38 -26.15 5.89
C VAL A 91 23.96 -26.33 6.45
N ASN A 92 23.81 -26.49 7.76
CA ASN A 92 22.50 -26.60 8.41
C ASN A 92 21.72 -25.28 8.35
N ILE A 93 22.39 -24.13 8.50
CA ILE A 93 21.76 -22.81 8.33
C ILE A 93 21.29 -22.62 6.89
N LEU A 94 22.14 -22.94 5.89
CA LEU A 94 21.78 -22.82 4.48
C LEU A 94 20.62 -23.75 4.11
N ARG A 95 20.59 -24.97 4.66
CA ARG A 95 19.46 -25.89 4.50
C ARG A 95 18.18 -25.34 5.12
N GLY A 96 18.25 -24.79 6.34
CA GLY A 96 17.12 -24.14 6.99
C GLY A 96 16.57 -22.95 6.20
N VAL A 97 17.45 -22.12 5.62
CA VAL A 97 17.05 -21.02 4.73
C VAL A 97 16.37 -21.57 3.47
N GLN A 98 16.93 -22.63 2.86
CA GLN A 98 16.34 -23.26 1.69
C GLN A 98 14.95 -23.84 1.97
N ASP A 99 14.77 -24.48 3.12
CA ASP A 99 13.49 -25.07 3.52
C ASP A 99 12.45 -23.98 3.85
N ASN A 100 12.86 -22.88 4.49
CA ASN A 100 12.00 -21.71 4.70
C ASN A 100 11.58 -21.03 3.39
N LEU A 101 12.47 -20.96 2.40
CA LEU A 101 12.13 -20.44 1.07
C LEU A 101 11.16 -21.36 0.34
N LYS A 102 11.33 -22.68 0.48
CA LYS A 102 10.40 -23.66 -0.10
C LYS A 102 9.03 -23.61 0.57
N SER A 103 8.96 -23.40 1.88
CA SER A 103 7.69 -23.31 2.61
C SER A 103 6.97 -21.97 2.39
N SER A 104 7.69 -20.87 2.18
CA SER A 104 7.09 -19.56 1.90
C SER A 104 6.55 -19.42 0.46
N ARG A 105 7.11 -20.17 -0.50
CA ARG A 105 6.67 -20.16 -1.91
C ARG A 105 5.20 -20.53 -2.15
N PRO A 106 4.62 -21.59 -1.56
CA PRO A 106 3.20 -21.90 -1.73
C PRO A 106 2.29 -20.82 -1.12
N GLU A 107 2.65 -20.23 0.02
CA GLU A 107 1.91 -19.13 0.63
C GLU A 107 1.91 -17.90 -0.28
N GLN A 108 3.06 -17.55 -0.86
CA GLN A 108 3.17 -16.47 -1.83
C GLN A 108 2.33 -16.73 -3.08
N THR A 109 2.32 -17.97 -3.57
CA THR A 109 1.51 -18.37 -4.73
C THR A 109 0.02 -18.27 -4.42
N SER A 110 -0.41 -18.72 -3.25
CA SER A 110 -1.79 -18.60 -2.77
C SER A 110 -2.23 -17.15 -2.64
N LEU A 111 -1.37 -16.29 -2.09
CA LEU A 111 -1.65 -14.86 -1.98
C LEU A 111 -1.78 -14.20 -3.36
N VAL A 112 -0.86 -14.48 -4.29
CA VAL A 112 -0.92 -13.95 -5.66
C VAL A 112 -2.21 -14.39 -6.36
N SER A 113 -2.59 -15.66 -6.20
CA SER A 113 -3.86 -16.18 -6.73
C SER A 113 -5.06 -15.43 -6.14
N SER A 114 -5.09 -15.26 -4.82
CA SER A 114 -6.18 -14.54 -4.13
C SER A 114 -6.28 -13.09 -4.59
N VAL A 115 -5.15 -12.39 -4.71
CA VAL A 115 -5.11 -11.01 -5.21
C VAL A 115 -5.59 -10.95 -6.65
N SER A 116 -5.13 -11.86 -7.52
CA SER A 116 -5.56 -11.90 -8.92
C SER A 116 -7.07 -12.13 -9.06
N PHE A 117 -7.64 -13.01 -8.22
CA PHE A 117 -9.07 -13.25 -8.16
C PHE A 117 -9.82 -12.00 -7.72
N CYS A 118 -9.36 -11.33 -6.65
CA CYS A 118 -9.95 -10.08 -6.19
C CYS A 118 -9.89 -8.99 -7.26
N THR A 119 -8.76 -8.83 -7.96
CA THR A 119 -8.62 -7.88 -9.06
C THR A 119 -9.63 -8.17 -10.17
N SER A 120 -9.73 -9.42 -10.63
CA SER A 120 -10.71 -9.81 -11.64
C SER A 120 -12.15 -9.53 -11.20
N LYS A 121 -12.47 -9.76 -9.92
CA LYS A 121 -13.82 -9.46 -9.39
C LYS A 121 -14.10 -7.96 -9.30
N ILE A 122 -13.10 -7.15 -8.98
CA ILE A 122 -13.22 -5.69 -8.99
C ILE A 122 -13.52 -5.22 -10.42
N GLU A 123 -12.79 -5.69 -11.42
CA GLU A 123 -13.03 -5.36 -12.83
C GLU A 123 -14.44 -5.78 -13.31
N ASP A 124 -14.95 -6.92 -12.83
CA ASP A 124 -16.33 -7.33 -13.10
C ASP A 124 -17.36 -6.37 -12.49
N PHE A 125 -17.11 -5.89 -11.26
CA PHE A 125 -17.99 -4.92 -10.60
C PHE A 125 -17.93 -3.54 -11.25
N GLU A 126 -16.76 -3.08 -11.67
CA GLU A 126 -16.61 -1.82 -12.40
C GLU A 126 -17.42 -1.85 -13.71
N ARG A 127 -17.32 -2.94 -14.48
CA ARG A 127 -18.14 -3.13 -15.70
C ARG A 127 -19.64 -3.12 -15.42
N LYS A 128 -20.08 -3.73 -14.31
CA LYS A 128 -21.49 -3.71 -13.91
C LYS A 128 -21.94 -2.32 -13.49
N LEU A 129 -21.10 -1.55 -12.79
CA LEU A 129 -21.40 -0.17 -12.40
C LEU A 129 -21.55 0.74 -13.62
N ASP A 130 -20.69 0.61 -14.62
CA ASP A 130 -20.81 1.35 -15.87
C ASP A 130 -22.11 1.02 -16.61
N SER A 131 -22.46 -0.27 -16.69
CA SER A 131 -23.74 -0.68 -17.26
C SER A 131 -24.93 -0.09 -16.49
N TRP A 132 -24.90 -0.14 -15.16
CA TRP A 132 -25.94 0.45 -14.30
C TRP A 132 -26.08 1.96 -14.51
N LYS A 133 -24.97 2.67 -14.64
CA LYS A 133 -24.96 4.12 -14.93
C LYS A 133 -25.68 4.43 -16.24
N ASP A 134 -25.51 3.60 -17.27
CA ASP A 134 -26.22 3.77 -18.54
C ASP A 134 -27.72 3.41 -18.42
N TYR A 135 -28.09 2.41 -17.63
CA TYR A 135 -29.48 2.13 -17.30
C TYR A 135 -30.15 3.29 -16.54
N THR A 136 -29.45 3.92 -15.60
CA THR A 136 -29.95 5.10 -14.88
C THR A 136 -30.22 6.25 -15.86
N LYS A 137 -29.27 6.58 -16.74
CA LYS A 137 -29.48 7.62 -17.75
C LYS A 137 -30.68 7.35 -18.66
N LYS A 138 -30.85 6.10 -19.11
CA LYS A 138 -32.02 5.73 -19.95
C LYS A 138 -33.33 5.88 -19.17
N THR A 139 -33.34 5.49 -17.90
CA THR A 139 -34.49 5.68 -17.01
C THR A 139 -34.81 7.16 -16.84
N ASP A 140 -33.80 8.02 -16.64
CA ASP A 140 -34.01 9.46 -16.50
C ASP A 140 -34.62 10.09 -17.77
N ILE A 141 -34.17 9.66 -18.96
CA ILE A 141 -34.75 10.09 -20.24
C ILE A 141 -36.23 9.69 -20.31
N LEU A 142 -36.55 8.43 -19.99
CA LEU A 142 -37.94 7.94 -20.02
C LEU A 142 -38.83 8.71 -19.02
N ILE A 143 -38.31 9.05 -17.85
CA ILE A 143 -39.03 9.86 -16.86
C ILE A 143 -39.31 11.26 -17.42
N GLN A 144 -38.32 11.91 -18.05
CA GLN A 144 -38.50 13.23 -18.67
C GLN A 144 -39.51 13.19 -19.81
N GLU A 145 -39.45 12.17 -20.67
CA GLU A 145 -40.42 11.97 -21.75
C GLU A 145 -41.84 11.76 -21.21
N ASN A 146 -41.99 10.97 -20.14
CA ASN A 146 -43.28 10.73 -19.49
C ASN A 146 -43.87 12.03 -18.92
N ILE A 147 -43.05 12.84 -18.24
CA ILE A 147 -43.46 14.16 -17.73
C ILE A 147 -43.91 15.06 -18.89
N ALA A 148 -43.14 15.12 -19.98
CA ALA A 148 -43.47 15.93 -21.14
C ALA A 148 -44.77 15.46 -21.83
N MET A 149 -44.98 14.14 -21.93
CA MET A 149 -46.19 13.54 -22.48
C MET A 149 -47.42 13.88 -21.63
N ASN A 150 -47.32 13.74 -20.30
CA ASN A 150 -48.42 14.09 -19.39
C ASN A 150 -48.77 15.59 -19.46
N SER A 151 -47.77 16.46 -19.59
CA SER A 151 -48.01 17.90 -19.78
C SER A 151 -48.75 18.19 -21.10
N LYS A 152 -48.36 17.53 -22.19
CA LYS A 152 -49.07 17.65 -23.49
C LYS A 152 -50.49 17.11 -23.41
N LEU A 153 -50.71 15.97 -22.75
CA LEU A 153 -52.03 15.39 -22.53
C LEU A 153 -52.93 16.36 -21.76
N SER A 154 -52.46 16.87 -20.62
CA SER A 154 -53.21 17.86 -19.84
C SER A 154 -53.54 19.12 -20.65
N THR A 155 -52.61 19.58 -21.49
CA THR A 155 -52.87 20.72 -22.39
C THR A 155 -53.96 20.43 -23.41
N ILE A 156 -53.97 19.22 -23.99
CA ILE A 156 -54.99 18.79 -24.96
C ILE A 156 -56.35 18.61 -24.26
N GLU A 157 -56.39 17.99 -23.09
CA GLU A 157 -57.60 17.82 -22.28
C GLU A 157 -58.25 19.17 -21.95
N ASN A 158 -57.44 20.17 -21.56
CA ASN A 158 -57.94 21.52 -21.33
C ASN A 158 -58.51 22.15 -22.60
N LYS A 159 -57.83 22.03 -23.74
CA LYS A 159 -58.33 22.55 -25.03
C LYS A 159 -59.63 21.88 -25.47
N ILE A 160 -59.76 20.57 -25.25
CA ILE A 160 -61.00 19.83 -25.54
C ILE A 160 -62.11 20.38 -24.64
N THR A 161 -61.84 20.51 -23.34
CA THR A 161 -62.80 21.08 -22.37
C THR A 161 -63.26 22.47 -22.79
N ASP A 162 -62.35 23.34 -23.22
CA ASP A 162 -62.66 24.69 -23.72
C ASP A 162 -63.57 24.63 -24.96
N VAL A 163 -63.22 23.80 -25.96
CA VAL A 163 -64.02 23.64 -27.18
C VAL A 163 -65.41 23.09 -26.87
N GLU A 164 -65.50 22.10 -25.98
CA GLU A 164 -66.76 21.54 -25.54
C GLU A 164 -67.64 22.59 -24.85
N GLN A 165 -67.05 23.49 -24.05
CA GLN A 165 -67.77 24.62 -23.45
C GLN A 165 -68.29 25.61 -24.49
N PHE A 166 -67.52 25.92 -25.54
CA PHE A 166 -67.98 26.82 -26.62
C PHE A 166 -69.00 26.17 -27.57
N SER A 167 -69.07 24.84 -27.62
CA SER A 167 -70.00 24.10 -28.49
C SER A 167 -71.41 23.92 -27.91
N ARG A 168 -71.62 24.26 -26.63
CA ARG A 168 -72.91 24.21 -25.92
C ARG A 168 -73.60 25.56 -25.94
#